data_AF-A0A8S3BYC6-F1
#
_entry.id   AF-A0A8S3BYC6-F1
#
_cell.length_a   1.000
_cell.length_b   1.000
_cell.length_c   1.000
_cell.angle_alpha   90.00
_cell.angle_beta   90.00
_cell.angle_gamma   90.00
#
_symmetry.space_group_name_H-M   'P 1'
#
loop_
_entity.id
_entity.type
_entity.pdbx_description
1 polymer ?
#
loop_
_entity_poly.entity_id
_entity_poly.type
_entity_poly.pdbx_seq_one_letter_code
_entity_poly.pdbx_strand_id
1 'polypeptide(L)'
;MMMKSILSYPVTRRLRTIEPNVYQDGDQIYDPVYLIPVFYHSLGPECVVKCQQFVEKHCLAYCLMALSSRCGLLRAVVYNCLARFEQHLVSQRFYCKEQLLTMFTLLKQSIKKSNLKLAPIVALFLSKLVDLFTHPESKIYRTITRFLLKQPYIDLVHIPLFGELFHSSTVEYKYERGWILNLLKHGIKDTIDYTLCTKAYVFKTLMAFYDCSLCDDSIKLEILNVFYSTSKIQEMLMSLLFDYGFLLWLQVIVKNCSSESLMLLSGIIQNIGLRLTSIDNQVQLLEFDCLLWLFIRRLKNETTIASSIADNVLSTLMKYQENLKPNQSSLDIKQIKHIVDCSTIAKNISLLSCFC
;
A
#
# COMPACT_ATOMS: atom_id res chain seq x y z
N MET A 1 1.36 -17.02 -5.94
CA MET A 1 2.06 -16.03 -6.80
C MET A 1 1.11 -14.98 -7.39
N MET A 2 -0.08 -15.36 -7.92
CA MET A 2 -1.00 -14.38 -8.55
C MET A 2 -1.48 -13.28 -7.60
N MET A 3 -1.97 -13.62 -6.41
CA MET A 3 -2.43 -12.63 -5.43
C MET A 3 -1.33 -11.64 -5.02
N LYS A 4 -0.10 -12.13 -4.81
CA LYS A 4 1.05 -11.26 -4.56
C LYS A 4 1.30 -10.30 -5.73
N SER A 5 1.14 -10.77 -6.96
CA SER A 5 1.29 -9.94 -8.17
C SER A 5 0.20 -8.87 -8.30
N ILE A 6 -1.01 -9.12 -7.77
CA ILE A 6 -2.08 -8.12 -7.69
C ILE A 6 -1.72 -7.05 -6.65
N LEU A 7 -1.35 -7.47 -5.43
CA LEU A 7 -1.01 -6.56 -4.33
C LEU A 7 0.24 -5.71 -4.63
N SER A 8 1.24 -6.29 -5.30
CA SER A 8 2.50 -5.64 -5.69
C SER A 8 2.53 -5.25 -7.18
N TYR A 9 1.37 -5.01 -7.81
CA TYR A 9 1.30 -4.71 -9.25
C TYR A 9 2.18 -3.50 -9.65
N PRO A 10 3.03 -3.63 -10.70
CA PRO A 10 3.94 -2.57 -11.11
C PRO A 10 3.25 -1.58 -12.07
N VAL A 11 2.66 -0.52 -11.50
CA VAL A 11 1.86 0.48 -12.24
C VAL A 11 2.65 1.20 -13.35
N THR A 12 3.96 1.36 -13.18
CA THR A 12 4.86 2.04 -14.13
C THR A 12 5.34 1.15 -15.28
N ARG A 13 5.06 -0.16 -15.24
CA ARG A 13 5.47 -1.12 -16.28
C ARG A 13 4.88 -0.75 -17.63
N ARG A 14 5.75 -0.50 -18.62
CA ARG A 14 5.37 -0.21 -20.01
C ARG A 14 5.45 -1.47 -20.86
N LEU A 15 4.56 -1.61 -21.86
CA LEU A 15 4.57 -2.74 -22.81
C LEU A 15 5.85 -2.77 -23.65
N ARG A 16 6.30 -1.61 -24.11
CA ARG A 16 7.58 -1.43 -24.81
C ARG A 16 8.55 -0.74 -23.87
N THR A 17 9.74 -1.31 -23.70
CA THR A 17 10.80 -0.78 -22.86
C THR A 17 12.12 -0.79 -23.62
N ILE A 18 12.88 0.29 -23.51
CA ILE A 18 14.26 0.38 -24.03
C ILE A 18 15.22 -0.27 -23.02
N GLU A 19 14.93 -0.16 -21.72
CA GLU A 19 15.71 -0.78 -20.63
C GLU A 19 14.83 -1.68 -19.75
N PRO A 20 15.38 -2.76 -19.18
CA PRO A 20 14.64 -3.64 -18.29
C PRO A 20 14.22 -2.87 -17.02
N ASN A 21 12.92 -2.83 -16.73
CA ASN A 21 12.45 -2.23 -15.48
C ASN A 21 12.78 -3.15 -14.31
N VAL A 22 13.52 -2.66 -13.33
CA VAL A 22 13.80 -3.38 -12.07
C VAL A 22 12.74 -3.00 -11.04
N TYR A 23 12.10 -4.00 -10.43
CA TYR A 23 11.10 -3.80 -9.39
C TYR A 23 11.55 -4.45 -8.08
N GLN A 24 11.26 -3.78 -6.96
CA GLN A 24 11.33 -4.38 -5.62
C GLN A 24 10.28 -5.50 -5.60
N ASP A 25 10.70 -6.77 -5.61
CA ASP A 25 9.92 -8.02 -5.75
C ASP A 25 9.80 -8.64 -7.17
N GLY A 26 10.60 -8.22 -8.15
CA GLY A 26 10.53 -8.74 -9.53
C GLY A 26 10.49 -10.28 -9.65
N ASP A 27 11.26 -11.00 -8.84
CA ASP A 27 11.35 -12.47 -8.89
C ASP A 27 10.11 -13.18 -8.30
N GLN A 28 9.25 -12.45 -7.60
CA GLN A 28 8.13 -13.00 -6.84
C GLN A 28 6.76 -12.58 -7.39
N ILE A 29 6.74 -11.80 -8.48
CA ILE A 29 5.53 -11.32 -9.15
C ILE A 29 5.56 -11.67 -10.64
N TYR A 30 4.39 -11.82 -11.25
CA TYR A 30 4.29 -11.98 -12.69
C TYR A 30 4.48 -10.64 -13.42
N ASP A 31 5.28 -10.63 -14.49
CA ASP A 31 5.39 -9.47 -15.39
C ASP A 31 4.06 -9.26 -16.14
N PRO A 32 3.39 -8.11 -15.97
CA PRO A 32 2.14 -7.81 -16.68
C PRO A 32 2.28 -7.87 -18.20
N VAL A 33 3.46 -7.55 -18.73
CA VAL A 33 3.71 -7.53 -20.19
C VAL A 33 3.75 -8.95 -20.76
N TYR A 34 4.10 -9.94 -19.95
CA TYR A 34 4.01 -11.34 -20.36
C TYR A 34 2.61 -11.90 -20.12
N LEU A 35 2.08 -11.70 -18.91
CA LEU A 35 0.87 -12.38 -18.47
C LEU A 35 -0.42 -11.86 -19.13
N ILE A 36 -0.53 -10.54 -19.38
CA ILE A 36 -1.72 -9.96 -20.01
C ILE A 36 -1.88 -10.44 -21.47
N PRO A 37 -0.85 -10.45 -22.33
CA PRO A 37 -0.97 -11.07 -23.65
C PRO A 37 -1.33 -12.55 -23.60
N VAL A 38 -0.81 -13.32 -22.64
CA VAL A 38 -1.22 -14.72 -22.46
C VAL A 38 -2.73 -14.80 -22.21
N PHE A 39 -3.26 -14.01 -21.26
CA PHE A 39 -4.71 -13.96 -21.01
C PHE A 39 -5.50 -13.52 -22.24
N TYR A 40 -5.03 -12.52 -22.99
CA TYR A 40 -5.69 -12.06 -24.20
C TYR A 40 -5.88 -13.18 -25.23
N HIS A 41 -4.82 -13.97 -25.47
CA HIS A 41 -4.88 -15.09 -26.41
C HIS A 41 -5.70 -16.27 -25.86
N SER A 42 -5.57 -16.58 -24.56
CA SER A 42 -6.37 -17.63 -23.91
C SER A 42 -7.87 -17.32 -23.88
N LEU A 43 -8.25 -16.04 -23.92
CA LEU A 43 -9.64 -15.59 -23.99
C LEU A 43 -10.13 -15.40 -25.44
N GLY A 44 -9.40 -15.87 -26.44
CA GLY A 44 -9.82 -15.81 -27.84
C GLY A 44 -11.21 -16.42 -28.08
N PRO A 45 -11.94 -15.99 -29.12
CA PRO A 45 -13.29 -16.49 -29.41
C PRO A 45 -13.31 -18.00 -29.69
N GLU A 46 -12.24 -18.53 -30.28
CA GLU A 46 -12.08 -19.96 -30.60
C GLU A 46 -11.68 -20.82 -29.38
N CYS A 47 -11.41 -20.21 -28.23
CA CYS A 47 -10.90 -20.91 -27.06
C CYS A 47 -12.04 -21.34 -26.13
N VAL A 48 -12.00 -22.58 -25.65
CA VAL A 48 -12.90 -23.05 -24.58
C VAL A 48 -12.31 -22.65 -23.23
N VAL A 49 -12.86 -21.60 -22.63
CA VAL A 49 -12.38 -21.04 -21.36
C VAL A 49 -13.26 -21.55 -20.22
N LYS A 50 -12.71 -22.14 -19.16
CA LYS A 50 -13.47 -22.40 -17.92
C LYS A 50 -13.48 -21.13 -17.06
N CYS A 51 -14.55 -20.31 -17.14
CA CYS A 51 -14.60 -19.01 -16.46
C CYS A 51 -14.44 -19.12 -14.95
N GLN A 52 -15.06 -20.13 -14.33
CA GLN A 52 -14.91 -20.39 -12.89
C GLN A 52 -13.43 -20.56 -12.50
N GLN A 53 -12.68 -21.40 -13.21
CA GLN A 53 -11.25 -21.61 -12.93
C GLN A 53 -10.41 -20.36 -13.19
N PHE A 54 -10.77 -19.55 -14.20
CA PHE A 54 -10.10 -18.29 -14.48
C PHE A 54 -10.28 -17.27 -13.35
N VAL A 55 -11.46 -17.28 -12.70
CA VAL A 55 -11.78 -16.45 -11.54
C VAL A 55 -11.10 -16.97 -10.28
N GLU A 56 -11.21 -18.27 -9.99
CA GLU A 56 -10.60 -18.92 -8.81
C GLU A 56 -9.07 -18.84 -8.81
N LYS A 57 -8.43 -18.80 -9.99
CA LYS A 57 -6.99 -18.57 -10.12
C LYS A 57 -6.58 -17.08 -10.08
N HIS A 58 -7.53 -16.19 -9.80
CA HIS A 58 -7.38 -14.73 -9.75
C HIS A 58 -6.91 -14.08 -11.07
N CYS A 59 -7.09 -14.73 -12.21
CA CYS A 59 -6.70 -14.17 -13.51
C CYS A 59 -7.57 -12.96 -13.88
N LEU A 60 -8.88 -13.01 -13.59
CA LEU A 60 -9.79 -11.87 -13.77
C LEU A 60 -9.43 -10.71 -12.83
N ALA A 61 -9.17 -11.01 -11.56
CA ALA A 61 -8.76 -10.02 -10.58
C ALA A 61 -7.45 -9.32 -11.02
N TYR A 62 -6.51 -10.06 -11.59
CA TYR A 62 -5.27 -9.48 -12.15
C TYR A 62 -5.54 -8.57 -13.37
N CYS A 63 -6.47 -8.94 -14.26
CA CYS A 63 -6.89 -8.06 -15.35
C CYS A 63 -7.50 -6.75 -14.82
N LEU A 64 -8.37 -6.80 -13.81
CA LEU A 64 -8.95 -5.60 -13.20
C LEU A 64 -7.87 -4.70 -12.59
N MET A 65 -6.88 -5.29 -11.89
CA MET A 65 -5.76 -4.53 -11.34
C MET A 65 -4.94 -3.86 -12.45
N ALA A 66 -4.76 -4.54 -13.58
CA ALA A 66 -3.98 -4.05 -14.72
C ALA A 66 -4.61 -2.84 -15.43
N LEU A 67 -5.89 -2.53 -15.21
CA LEU A 67 -6.51 -1.26 -15.65
C LEU A 67 -5.88 -0.03 -14.98
N SER A 68 -5.16 -0.21 -13.87
CA SER A 68 -4.41 0.87 -13.22
C SER A 68 -3.09 1.22 -13.90
N SER A 69 -2.59 0.39 -14.83
CA SER A 69 -1.28 0.59 -15.48
C SER A 69 -1.17 1.99 -16.11
N ARG A 70 -0.02 2.66 -15.97
CA ARG A 70 0.25 3.93 -16.66
C ARG A 70 0.35 3.74 -18.19
N CYS A 71 0.68 2.55 -18.67
CA CYS A 71 0.82 2.26 -20.10
C CYS A 71 -0.55 2.11 -20.79
N GLY A 72 -0.89 3.06 -21.67
CA GLY A 72 -2.16 3.03 -22.41
C GLY A 72 -2.32 1.81 -23.32
N LEU A 73 -1.25 1.32 -23.94
CA LEU A 73 -1.31 0.11 -24.79
C LEU A 73 -1.65 -1.13 -23.96
N LEU A 74 -1.02 -1.30 -22.80
CA LEU A 74 -1.31 -2.42 -21.91
C LEU A 74 -2.76 -2.38 -21.43
N ARG A 75 -3.24 -1.19 -20.99
CA ARG A 75 -4.65 -1.02 -20.61
C ARG A 75 -5.61 -1.36 -21.74
N ALA A 76 -5.31 -1.00 -22.99
CA ALA A 76 -6.16 -1.34 -24.13
C ALA A 76 -6.26 -2.86 -24.33
N VAL A 77 -5.16 -3.61 -24.19
CA VAL A 77 -5.18 -5.08 -24.23
C VAL A 77 -6.03 -5.63 -23.08
N VAL A 78 -5.86 -5.10 -21.87
CA VAL A 78 -6.65 -5.49 -20.69
C VAL A 78 -8.15 -5.26 -20.90
N TYR A 79 -8.55 -4.11 -21.43
CA TYR A 79 -9.96 -3.84 -21.76
C TYR A 79 -10.53 -4.88 -22.73
N ASN A 80 -9.75 -5.28 -23.74
CA ASN A 80 -10.16 -6.35 -24.65
C ASN A 80 -10.22 -7.72 -23.96
N CYS A 81 -9.31 -8.02 -23.03
CA CYS A 81 -9.39 -9.24 -22.21
C CYS A 81 -10.70 -9.28 -21.42
N LEU A 82 -11.08 -8.16 -20.78
CA LEU A 82 -12.31 -8.06 -20.01
C LEU A 82 -13.56 -8.23 -20.90
N ALA A 83 -13.57 -7.60 -22.08
CA ALA A 83 -14.66 -7.76 -23.06
C ALA A 83 -14.81 -9.21 -23.54
N ARG A 84 -13.69 -9.88 -23.86
CA ARG A 84 -13.68 -11.30 -24.25
C ARG A 84 -14.12 -12.21 -23.12
N PHE A 85 -13.66 -11.96 -21.90
CA PHE A 85 -14.08 -12.72 -20.73
C PHE A 85 -15.60 -12.59 -20.49
N GLU A 86 -16.17 -11.39 -20.64
CA GLU A 86 -17.61 -11.17 -20.53
C GLU A 86 -18.40 -11.98 -21.58
N GLN A 87 -17.90 -12.08 -22.82
CA GLN A 87 -18.53 -12.91 -23.86
C GLN A 87 -18.58 -14.40 -23.46
N HIS A 88 -17.48 -14.93 -22.92
CA HIS A 88 -17.41 -16.31 -22.40
C HIS A 88 -18.32 -16.53 -21.19
N LEU A 89 -18.57 -15.49 -20.39
CA LEU A 89 -19.37 -15.56 -19.17
C LEU A 89 -20.86 -15.81 -19.46
N VAL A 90 -21.39 -15.32 -20.60
CA VAL A 90 -22.83 -15.40 -20.95
C VAL A 90 -23.33 -16.84 -20.97
N SER A 91 -22.57 -17.76 -21.59
CA SER A 91 -22.96 -19.15 -21.82
C SER A 91 -22.68 -20.09 -20.65
N GLN A 92 -21.99 -19.63 -19.60
CA GLN A 92 -21.60 -20.47 -18.47
C GLN A 92 -22.54 -20.33 -17.27
N ARG A 93 -22.50 -21.30 -16.35
CA ARG A 93 -23.24 -21.27 -15.09
C ARG A 93 -22.32 -21.69 -13.95
N PHE A 94 -22.11 -20.79 -13.00
CA PHE A 94 -21.39 -21.04 -11.75
C PHE A 94 -21.79 -19.98 -10.70
N TYR A 95 -21.46 -20.25 -9.44
CA TYR A 95 -22.02 -19.57 -8.27
C TYR A 95 -21.79 -18.04 -8.21
N CYS A 96 -20.70 -17.50 -8.78
CA CYS A 96 -20.40 -16.06 -8.78
C CYS A 96 -20.89 -15.30 -10.04
N LYS A 97 -21.53 -15.98 -11.00
CA LYS A 97 -21.79 -15.39 -12.33
C LYS A 97 -22.55 -14.08 -12.25
N GLU A 98 -23.64 -14.05 -11.48
CA GLU A 98 -24.53 -12.88 -11.40
C GLU A 98 -23.85 -11.68 -10.76
N GLN A 99 -23.02 -11.91 -9.73
CA GLN A 99 -22.21 -10.87 -9.09
C GLN A 99 -21.18 -10.29 -10.06
N LEU A 100 -20.54 -11.16 -10.86
CA LEU A 100 -19.59 -10.73 -11.90
C LEU A 100 -20.29 -9.91 -12.99
N LEU A 101 -21.43 -10.36 -13.51
CA LEU A 101 -22.22 -9.63 -14.51
C LEU A 101 -22.67 -8.26 -13.98
N THR A 102 -23.10 -8.21 -12.72
CA THR A 102 -23.48 -6.95 -12.05
C THR A 102 -22.27 -6.01 -11.99
N MET A 103 -21.11 -6.49 -11.51
CA MET A 103 -19.88 -5.69 -11.45
C MET A 103 -19.44 -5.20 -12.83
N PHE A 104 -19.48 -6.05 -13.87
CA PHE A 104 -19.17 -5.65 -15.25
C PHE A 104 -20.12 -4.57 -15.77
N THR A 105 -21.42 -4.72 -15.49
CA THR A 105 -22.43 -3.72 -15.88
C THR A 105 -22.14 -2.39 -15.22
N LEU A 106 -21.92 -2.37 -13.90
CA LEU A 106 -21.59 -1.15 -13.16
C LEU A 106 -20.29 -0.53 -13.66
N LEU A 107 -19.25 -1.33 -13.88
CA LEU A 107 -17.96 -0.85 -14.38
C LEU A 107 -18.09 -0.21 -15.76
N LYS A 108 -18.86 -0.82 -16.68
CA LYS A 108 -19.15 -0.24 -18.01
C LYS A 108 -19.84 1.11 -17.90
N GLN A 109 -20.84 1.24 -17.02
CA GLN A 109 -21.51 2.53 -16.78
C GLN A 109 -20.59 3.58 -16.15
N SER A 110 -19.53 3.14 -15.46
CA SER A 110 -18.57 4.03 -14.78
C SER A 110 -17.52 4.62 -15.72
N ILE A 111 -17.19 3.91 -16.81
CA ILE A 111 -16.12 4.29 -17.74
C ILE A 111 -16.64 5.32 -18.75
N LYS A 112 -16.31 6.59 -18.54
CA LYS A 112 -16.73 7.72 -19.39
C LYS A 112 -15.78 8.04 -20.55
N LYS A 113 -14.58 7.46 -20.55
CA LYS A 113 -13.53 7.73 -21.54
C LYS A 113 -12.93 6.43 -22.04
N SER A 114 -12.67 6.33 -23.35
CA SER A 114 -11.96 5.19 -23.92
C SER A 114 -10.58 5.03 -23.27
N ASN A 115 -10.23 3.80 -22.96
CA ASN A 115 -8.94 3.43 -22.36
C ASN A 115 -8.60 4.20 -21.07
N LEU A 116 -9.63 4.47 -20.26
CA LEU A 116 -9.52 5.15 -18.97
C LEU A 116 -8.51 4.40 -18.08
N LYS A 117 -7.67 5.16 -17.38
CA LYS A 117 -6.81 4.59 -16.33
C LYS A 117 -7.57 4.65 -15.01
N LEU A 118 -7.72 3.52 -14.34
CA LEU A 118 -8.28 3.49 -12.99
C LEU A 118 -7.21 3.92 -11.97
N ALA A 119 -7.64 4.55 -10.88
CA ALA A 119 -6.78 4.70 -9.71
C ALA A 119 -6.41 3.29 -9.20
N PRO A 120 -5.12 2.97 -8.94
CA PRO A 120 -4.72 1.67 -8.41
C PRO A 120 -5.53 1.20 -7.21
N ILE A 121 -5.94 2.09 -6.30
CA ILE A 121 -6.79 1.73 -5.17
C ILE A 121 -8.18 1.23 -5.59
N VAL A 122 -8.77 1.86 -6.60
CA VAL A 122 -10.07 1.46 -7.17
C VAL A 122 -9.94 0.16 -7.96
N ALA A 123 -8.85 0.02 -8.73
CA ALA A 123 -8.57 -1.22 -9.46
C ALA A 123 -8.39 -2.40 -8.50
N LEU A 124 -7.65 -2.21 -7.40
CA LEU A 124 -7.48 -3.22 -6.36
C LEU A 124 -8.79 -3.55 -5.65
N PHE A 125 -9.64 -2.55 -5.40
CA PHE A 125 -10.98 -2.78 -4.86
C PHE A 125 -11.76 -3.75 -5.77
N LEU A 126 -11.80 -3.50 -7.08
CA LEU A 126 -12.45 -4.39 -8.04
C LEU A 126 -11.82 -5.80 -8.06
N SER A 127 -10.49 -5.89 -7.99
CA SER A 127 -9.81 -7.19 -7.87
C SER A 127 -10.22 -7.96 -6.61
N LYS A 128 -10.35 -7.27 -5.47
CA LYS A 128 -10.82 -7.85 -4.21
C LYS A 128 -12.30 -8.23 -4.26
N LEU A 129 -13.14 -7.53 -5.03
CA LEU A 129 -14.54 -7.93 -5.23
C LEU A 129 -14.64 -9.30 -5.88
N VAL A 130 -13.84 -9.53 -6.94
CA VAL A 130 -13.80 -10.82 -7.64
C VAL A 130 -13.40 -11.96 -6.71
N ASP A 131 -12.38 -11.73 -5.89
CA ASP A 131 -11.95 -12.67 -4.85
C ASP A 131 -13.03 -12.88 -3.77
N LEU A 132 -13.74 -11.83 -3.38
CA LEU A 132 -14.82 -11.94 -2.41
C LEU A 132 -16.02 -12.72 -2.96
N PHE A 133 -16.31 -12.62 -4.26
CA PHE A 133 -17.40 -13.38 -4.86
C PHE A 133 -17.18 -14.88 -4.78
N THR A 134 -15.93 -15.34 -4.79
CA THR A 134 -15.60 -16.75 -4.60
C THR A 134 -15.69 -17.22 -3.14
N HIS A 135 -15.85 -16.29 -2.19
CA HIS A 135 -15.82 -16.54 -0.74
C HIS A 135 -17.04 -15.90 -0.03
N PRO A 136 -18.26 -16.42 -0.26
CA PRO A 136 -19.49 -15.87 0.31
C PRO A 136 -19.58 -15.93 1.84
N GLU A 137 -18.76 -16.76 2.49
CA GLU A 137 -18.61 -16.86 3.94
C GLU A 137 -17.94 -15.65 4.59
N SER A 138 -17.34 -14.75 3.80
CA SER A 138 -16.68 -13.56 4.32
C SER A 138 -17.65 -12.61 5.02
N LYS A 139 -17.24 -12.11 6.19
CA LYS A 139 -17.99 -11.15 7.00
C LYS A 139 -18.35 -9.86 6.27
N ILE A 140 -17.53 -9.44 5.30
CA ILE A 140 -17.76 -8.22 4.51
C ILE A 140 -18.64 -8.45 3.27
N TYR A 141 -18.93 -9.70 2.92
CA TYR A 141 -19.69 -10.06 1.70
C TYR A 141 -21.00 -9.31 1.62
N ARG A 142 -21.78 -9.29 2.72
CA ARG A 142 -23.09 -8.62 2.76
C ARG A 142 -22.99 -7.11 2.52
N THR A 143 -21.99 -6.45 3.11
CA THR A 143 -21.77 -5.00 2.94
C THR A 143 -21.44 -4.69 1.49
N ILE A 144 -20.60 -5.52 0.86
CA ILE A 144 -20.18 -5.37 -0.53
C ILE A 144 -21.32 -5.66 -1.52
N THR A 145 -22.08 -6.74 -1.34
CA THR A 145 -23.23 -7.03 -2.21
C THR A 145 -24.26 -5.90 -2.12
N ARG A 146 -24.51 -5.37 -0.92
CA ARG A 146 -25.40 -4.22 -0.74
C ARG A 146 -24.88 -2.99 -1.47
N PHE A 147 -23.57 -2.72 -1.43
CA PHE A 147 -22.95 -1.62 -2.17
C PHE A 147 -23.20 -1.73 -3.68
N LEU A 148 -22.99 -2.92 -4.27
CA LEU A 148 -23.17 -3.14 -5.70
C LEU A 148 -24.63 -2.97 -6.14
N LEU A 149 -25.60 -3.32 -5.28
CA LEU A 149 -27.02 -3.18 -5.60
C LEU A 149 -27.57 -1.76 -5.38
N LYS A 150 -26.88 -0.91 -4.60
CA LYS A 150 -27.33 0.44 -4.24
C LYS A 150 -27.13 1.48 -5.35
N GLN A 151 -26.14 1.30 -6.22
CA GLN A 151 -25.70 2.35 -7.15
C GLN A 151 -25.79 1.87 -8.60
N PRO A 152 -26.15 2.75 -9.56
CA PRO A 152 -26.21 2.38 -10.98
C PRO A 152 -24.83 2.37 -11.66
N TYR A 153 -23.77 2.82 -10.98
CA TYR A 153 -22.38 2.80 -11.42
C TYR A 153 -21.45 2.77 -10.19
N ILE A 154 -20.17 2.44 -10.39
CA ILE A 154 -19.12 2.52 -9.37
C ILE A 154 -18.45 3.89 -9.48
N ASP A 155 -18.43 4.65 -8.39
CA ASP A 155 -17.70 5.91 -8.37
C ASP A 155 -16.19 5.68 -8.43
N LEU A 156 -15.58 6.04 -9.57
CA LEU A 156 -14.14 5.89 -9.81
C LEU A 156 -13.31 7.09 -9.29
N VAL A 157 -13.96 8.13 -8.76
CA VAL A 157 -13.32 9.38 -8.32
C VAL A 157 -13.20 9.45 -6.79
N HIS A 158 -13.81 8.50 -6.07
CA HIS A 158 -13.71 8.35 -4.63
C HIS A 158 -13.23 6.95 -4.24
N ILE A 159 -12.75 6.79 -3.01
CA ILE A 159 -12.36 5.48 -2.48
C ILE A 159 -13.65 4.72 -2.10
N PRO A 160 -13.94 3.58 -2.75
CA PRO A 160 -15.17 2.86 -2.48
C PRO A 160 -15.24 2.42 -1.01
N LEU A 161 -16.39 2.67 -0.36
CA LEU A 161 -16.72 2.20 0.98
C LEU A 161 -15.81 2.66 2.13
N PHE A 162 -14.88 3.60 1.93
CA PHE A 162 -13.96 4.03 2.99
C PHE A 162 -14.70 4.48 4.25
N GLY A 163 -15.64 5.42 4.12
CA GLY A 163 -16.40 5.94 5.26
C GLY A 163 -17.32 4.90 5.91
N GLU A 164 -17.97 4.04 5.11
CA GLU A 164 -18.88 3.00 5.60
C GLU A 164 -18.14 1.93 6.41
N LEU A 165 -16.98 1.48 5.93
CA LEU A 165 -16.22 0.41 6.58
C LEU A 165 -15.36 0.91 7.74
N PHE A 166 -14.71 2.07 7.59
CA PHE A 166 -13.80 2.56 8.63
C PHE A 166 -14.56 3.00 9.89
N HIS A 167 -15.68 3.70 9.72
CA HIS A 167 -16.55 4.16 10.81
C HIS A 167 -17.68 3.18 11.15
N SER A 168 -17.54 1.92 10.74
CA SER A 168 -18.57 0.92 11.02
C SER A 168 -18.83 0.76 12.52
N SER A 169 -20.10 0.64 12.86
CA SER A 169 -20.63 0.33 14.19
C SER A 169 -21.22 -1.08 14.27
N THR A 170 -20.97 -1.94 13.26
CA THR A 170 -21.46 -3.32 13.25
C THR A 170 -20.64 -4.18 14.22
N VAL A 171 -21.13 -5.38 14.55
CA VAL A 171 -20.36 -6.37 15.34
C VAL A 171 -19.05 -6.75 14.63
N GLU A 172 -19.01 -6.62 13.30
CA GLU A 172 -17.87 -6.96 12.45
C GLU A 172 -16.94 -5.78 12.16
N TYR A 173 -17.07 -4.66 12.89
CA TYR A 173 -16.30 -3.44 12.63
C TYR A 173 -14.78 -3.67 12.54
N LYS A 174 -14.22 -4.60 13.32
CA LYS A 174 -12.78 -4.92 13.28
C LYS A 174 -12.37 -5.51 11.93
N TYR A 175 -13.19 -6.43 11.41
CA TYR A 175 -12.96 -7.05 10.11
C TYR A 175 -13.12 -6.01 8.99
N GLU A 176 -14.16 -5.18 9.07
CA GLU A 176 -14.42 -4.11 8.09
C GLU A 176 -13.30 -3.06 8.05
N ARG A 177 -12.82 -2.62 9.23
CA ARG A 177 -11.66 -1.72 9.35
C ARG A 177 -10.37 -2.36 8.81
N GLY A 178 -10.09 -3.60 9.19
CA GLY A 178 -8.92 -4.33 8.69
C GLY A 178 -8.95 -4.48 7.17
N TRP A 179 -10.12 -4.75 6.60
CA TRP A 179 -10.29 -4.89 5.15
C TRP A 179 -10.00 -3.58 4.40
N ILE A 180 -10.54 -2.45 4.87
CA ILE A 180 -10.30 -1.15 4.22
C ILE A 180 -8.86 -0.66 4.43
N LEU A 181 -8.25 -0.90 5.58
CA LEU A 181 -6.83 -0.60 5.81
C LEU A 181 -5.92 -1.45 4.91
N ASN A 182 -6.26 -2.72 4.71
CA ASN A 182 -5.54 -3.58 3.78
C ASN A 182 -5.69 -3.09 2.32
N LEU A 183 -6.88 -2.60 1.94
CA LEU A 183 -7.10 -1.95 0.65
C LEU A 183 -6.20 -0.72 0.49
N LEU A 184 -6.11 0.14 1.52
CA LEU A 184 -5.27 1.33 1.48
C LEU A 184 -3.78 0.98 1.38
N LYS A 185 -3.30 0.05 2.23
CA LYS A 185 -1.91 -0.41 2.29
C LYS A 185 -1.39 -0.90 0.94
N HIS A 186 -2.20 -1.64 0.20
CA HIS A 186 -1.81 -2.19 -1.08
C HIS A 186 -2.33 -1.38 -2.28
N GLY A 187 -3.29 -0.49 -2.07
CA GLY A 187 -3.96 0.26 -3.14
C GLY A 187 -3.28 1.59 -3.46
N ILE A 188 -2.62 2.22 -2.49
CA ILE A 188 -1.92 3.50 -2.70
C ILE A 188 -0.62 3.23 -3.45
N LYS A 189 -0.60 3.46 -4.77
CA LYS A 189 0.55 3.17 -5.64
C LYS A 189 0.92 4.32 -6.59
N ASP A 190 0.02 5.26 -6.82
CA ASP A 190 0.18 6.32 -7.81
C ASP A 190 -0.43 7.65 -7.32
N THR A 191 0.00 8.77 -7.90
CA THR A 191 -0.39 10.14 -7.51
C THR A 191 -1.90 10.37 -7.60
N ILE A 192 -2.59 9.67 -8.50
CA ILE A 192 -4.06 9.66 -8.56
C ILE A 192 -4.64 9.15 -7.23
N ASP A 193 -4.10 8.09 -6.63
CA ASP A 193 -4.58 7.55 -5.35
C ASP A 193 -4.46 8.59 -4.23
N TYR A 194 -3.41 9.42 -4.24
CA TYR A 194 -3.26 10.51 -3.28
C TYR A 194 -4.40 11.52 -3.40
N THR A 195 -4.78 11.92 -4.61
CA THR A 195 -5.91 12.84 -4.80
C THR A 195 -7.22 12.28 -4.26
N LEU A 196 -7.43 10.96 -4.39
CA LEU A 196 -8.59 10.26 -3.82
C LEU A 196 -8.51 10.24 -2.28
N CYS A 197 -7.35 9.94 -1.71
CA CYS A 197 -7.12 9.92 -0.27
C CYS A 197 -7.31 11.30 0.37
N THR A 198 -6.86 12.36 -0.28
CA THR A 198 -7.02 13.74 0.19
C THR A 198 -8.49 14.16 0.18
N LYS A 199 -9.23 13.87 -0.90
CA LYS A 199 -10.68 14.15 -0.98
C LYS A 199 -11.48 13.42 0.10
N ALA A 200 -11.10 12.18 0.42
CA ALA A 200 -11.74 11.36 1.45
C ALA A 200 -11.18 11.60 2.86
N TYR A 201 -10.28 12.57 3.05
CA TYR A 201 -9.60 12.87 4.32
C TYR A 201 -8.95 11.64 4.99
N VAL A 202 -8.45 10.69 4.21
CA VAL A 202 -7.93 9.41 4.72
C VAL A 202 -6.82 9.65 5.74
N PHE A 203 -5.78 10.40 5.38
CA PHE A 203 -4.61 10.55 6.25
C PHE A 203 -4.96 11.26 7.57
N LYS A 204 -5.77 12.33 7.53
CA LYS A 204 -6.25 13.01 8.75
C LYS A 204 -7.05 12.07 9.63
N THR A 205 -7.94 11.27 9.03
CA THR A 205 -8.78 10.31 9.74
C THR A 205 -7.93 9.22 10.41
N LEU A 206 -6.94 8.67 9.70
CA LEU A 206 -6.05 7.64 10.24
C LEU A 206 -5.15 8.19 11.36
N MET A 207 -4.59 9.38 11.19
CA MET A 207 -3.75 10.02 12.23
C MET A 207 -4.56 10.29 13.50
N ALA A 208 -5.75 10.85 13.38
CA ALA A 208 -6.63 11.11 14.52
C ALA A 208 -7.12 9.82 15.19
N PHE A 209 -7.42 8.78 14.41
CA PHE A 209 -7.89 7.51 14.95
C PHE A 209 -6.78 6.73 15.68
N TYR A 210 -5.51 6.89 15.29
CA TYR A 210 -4.39 6.19 15.93
C TYR A 210 -4.29 6.44 17.44
N ASP A 211 -4.58 7.67 17.86
CA ASP A 211 -4.56 8.08 19.28
C ASP A 211 -5.89 7.77 20.02
N CYS A 212 -6.90 7.26 19.30
CA CYS A 212 -8.18 6.91 19.90
C CYS A 212 -8.06 5.66 20.78
N SER A 213 -8.76 5.65 21.92
CA SER A 213 -8.84 4.48 22.81
C SER A 213 -9.46 3.23 22.15
N LEU A 214 -10.21 3.42 21.06
CA LEU A 214 -10.81 2.35 20.27
C LEU A 214 -9.83 1.73 19.26
N CYS A 215 -8.62 2.29 19.13
CA CYS A 215 -7.58 1.78 18.24
C CYS A 215 -6.71 0.77 19.01
N ASP A 216 -6.94 -0.52 18.79
CA ASP A 216 -6.05 -1.56 19.30
C ASP A 216 -4.73 -1.61 18.54
N ASP A 217 -3.73 -2.28 19.12
CA ASP A 217 -2.38 -2.30 18.55
C ASP A 217 -2.32 -2.98 17.17
N SER A 218 -3.24 -3.92 16.89
CA SER A 218 -3.36 -4.55 15.58
C SER A 218 -3.74 -3.54 14.50
N ILE A 219 -4.72 -2.66 14.79
CA ILE A 219 -5.14 -1.60 13.88
C ILE A 219 -4.06 -0.52 13.76
N LYS A 220 -3.37 -0.18 14.86
CA LYS A 220 -2.22 0.75 14.81
C LYS A 220 -1.15 0.27 13.84
N LEU A 221 -0.81 -1.01 13.86
CA LEU A 221 0.14 -1.61 12.92
C LEU A 221 -0.34 -1.53 11.47
N GLU A 222 -1.63 -1.79 11.20
CA GLU A 222 -2.18 -1.64 9.86
C GLU A 222 -2.18 -0.17 9.39
N ILE A 223 -2.47 0.78 10.28
CA ILE A 223 -2.35 2.21 9.98
C ILE A 223 -0.90 2.58 9.64
N LEU A 224 0.07 2.13 10.43
CA LEU A 224 1.49 2.35 10.14
C LEU A 224 1.92 1.70 8.82
N ASN A 225 1.36 0.55 8.46
CA ASN A 225 1.60 -0.06 7.14
C ASN A 225 1.05 0.79 5.98
N VAL A 226 -0.10 1.46 6.17
CA VAL A 226 -0.62 2.44 5.20
C VAL A 226 0.33 3.61 5.05
N PHE A 227 0.85 4.16 6.15
CA PHE A 227 1.84 5.24 6.08
C PHE A 227 3.18 4.80 5.50
N TYR A 228 3.64 3.59 5.83
CA TYR A 228 4.85 3.02 5.25
C TYR A 228 4.75 2.86 3.74
N SER A 229 3.66 2.27 3.24
CA SER A 229 3.41 2.15 1.79
C SER A 229 3.33 3.52 1.10
N THR A 230 2.62 4.47 1.72
CA THR A 230 2.51 5.86 1.21
C THR A 230 3.87 6.56 1.17
N SER A 231 4.71 6.36 2.18
CA SER A 231 6.03 7.00 2.29
C SER A 231 7.01 6.57 1.19
N LYS A 232 6.77 5.44 0.51
CA LYS A 232 7.60 5.02 -0.63
C LYS A 232 7.40 5.91 -1.86
N ILE A 233 6.28 6.64 -1.93
CA ILE A 233 5.94 7.51 -3.05
C ILE A 233 6.33 8.94 -2.69
N GLN A 234 7.34 9.47 -3.38
CA GLN A 234 7.95 10.76 -3.06
C GLN A 234 6.93 11.90 -2.95
N GLU A 235 6.09 12.10 -3.98
CA GLU A 235 5.12 13.20 -3.99
C GLU A 235 4.17 13.15 -2.79
N MET A 236 3.71 11.95 -2.41
CA MET A 236 2.80 11.78 -1.28
C MET A 236 3.49 12.00 0.05
N LEU A 237 4.72 11.50 0.20
CA LEU A 237 5.53 11.71 1.38
C LEU A 237 5.75 13.21 1.62
N MET A 238 6.07 13.96 0.57
CA MET A 238 6.23 15.41 0.65
C MET A 238 4.95 16.07 1.14
N SER A 239 3.80 15.77 0.53
CA SER A 239 2.52 16.29 1.01
C SER A 239 2.22 15.92 2.47
N LEU A 240 2.54 14.71 2.92
CA LEU A 240 2.38 14.34 4.34
C LEU A 240 3.22 15.23 5.26
N LEU A 241 4.47 15.49 4.88
CA LEU A 241 5.40 16.32 5.66
C LEU A 241 4.95 17.79 5.74
N PHE A 242 4.41 18.35 4.66
CA PHE A 242 4.01 19.76 4.60
C PHE A 242 2.57 20.02 5.08
N ASP A 243 1.62 19.17 4.73
CA ASP A 243 0.19 19.50 4.88
C ASP A 243 -0.47 18.87 6.13
N TYR A 244 0.18 17.87 6.75
CA TYR A 244 -0.44 17.03 7.79
C TYR A 244 0.28 17.04 9.15
N GLY A 245 1.38 17.78 9.31
CA GLY A 245 2.16 17.75 10.56
C GLY A 245 2.73 16.35 10.88
N PHE A 246 3.06 15.59 9.83
CA PHE A 246 3.37 14.17 9.94
C PHE A 246 4.61 13.88 10.82
N LEU A 247 5.64 14.74 10.79
CA LEU A 247 6.83 14.58 11.63
C LEU A 247 6.49 14.66 13.13
N LEU A 248 5.71 15.67 13.52
CA LEU A 248 5.26 15.85 14.90
C LEU A 248 4.44 14.66 15.39
N TRP A 249 3.53 14.16 14.55
CA TRP A 249 2.73 12.98 14.86
C TRP A 249 3.62 11.73 15.06
N LEU A 250 4.62 11.50 14.19
CA LEU A 250 5.56 10.40 14.36
C LEU A 250 6.37 10.52 15.67
N GLN A 251 6.77 11.72 16.08
CA GLN A 251 7.49 11.94 17.33
C GLN A 251 6.67 11.51 18.57
N VAL A 252 5.35 11.71 18.53
CA VAL A 252 4.43 11.24 19.57
C VAL A 252 4.35 9.71 19.56
N ILE A 253 4.21 9.10 18.38
CA ILE A 253 4.07 7.65 18.24
C ILE A 253 5.31 6.91 18.73
N VAL A 254 6.50 7.35 18.33
CA VAL A 254 7.78 6.70 18.67
C VAL A 254 7.94 6.51 20.19
N LYS A 255 7.40 7.44 20.99
CA LYS A 255 7.46 7.35 22.46
C LYS A 255 6.59 6.23 23.03
N ASN A 256 5.43 5.99 22.41
CA ASN A 256 4.34 5.19 22.98
C ASN A 256 4.04 3.90 22.20
N CYS A 257 4.78 3.62 21.12
CA CYS A 257 4.47 2.48 20.25
C CYS A 257 5.00 1.15 20.78
N SER A 258 4.38 0.07 20.30
CA SER A 258 4.84 -1.30 20.47
C SER A 258 6.17 -1.55 19.75
N SER A 259 6.80 -2.66 20.10
CA SER A 259 8.09 -3.08 19.56
C SER A 259 8.00 -3.41 18.05
N GLU A 260 6.92 -4.08 17.61
CA GLU A 260 6.64 -4.36 16.20
C GLU A 260 6.48 -3.08 15.35
N SER A 261 5.90 -2.03 15.93
CA SER A 261 5.72 -0.75 15.26
C SER A 261 7.06 -0.09 14.90
N LEU A 262 8.12 -0.35 15.68
CA LEU A 262 9.44 0.24 15.45
C LEU A 262 10.05 -0.18 14.11
N MET A 263 9.78 -1.41 13.64
CA MET A 263 10.24 -1.89 12.33
C MET A 263 9.64 -1.04 11.20
N LEU A 264 8.33 -0.80 11.25
CA LEU A 264 7.63 0.00 10.25
C LEU A 264 8.06 1.46 10.31
N LEU A 265 8.20 1.99 11.53
CA LEU A 265 8.68 3.35 11.77
C LEU A 265 10.10 3.55 11.24
N SER A 266 11.01 2.58 11.39
CA SER A 266 12.36 2.69 10.80
C SER A 266 12.31 2.84 9.28
N GLY A 267 11.40 2.11 8.62
CA GLY A 267 11.24 2.19 7.17
C GLY A 267 10.63 3.52 6.74
N ILE A 268 9.67 4.06 7.51
CA ILE A 268 9.10 5.39 7.28
C ILE A 268 10.18 6.47 7.45
N ILE A 269 10.93 6.43 8.55
CA ILE A 269 12.01 7.37 8.86
C ILE A 269 13.11 7.31 7.78
N GLN A 270 13.44 6.12 7.29
CA GLN A 270 14.37 5.95 6.17
C GLN A 270 13.88 6.66 4.91
N ASN A 271 12.62 6.43 4.53
CA ASN A 271 12.03 7.09 3.36
C ASN A 271 11.99 8.61 3.52
N ILE A 272 11.68 9.11 4.71
CA ILE A 272 11.71 10.54 5.06
C ILE A 272 13.13 11.10 4.90
N GLY A 273 14.13 10.49 5.55
CA GLY A 273 15.51 10.98 5.55
C GLY A 273 16.12 11.03 4.15
N LEU A 274 15.79 10.07 3.28
CA LEU A 274 16.25 10.05 1.88
C LEU A 274 15.67 11.18 1.02
N ARG A 275 14.57 11.80 1.44
CA ARG A 275 13.84 12.82 0.64
C ARG A 275 13.94 14.22 1.23
N LEU A 276 13.99 14.35 2.56
CA LEU A 276 14.14 15.63 3.24
C LEU A 276 15.41 16.38 2.85
N THR A 277 16.48 15.67 2.52
CA THR A 277 17.76 16.26 2.13
C THR A 277 17.69 17.08 0.83
N SER A 278 16.67 16.84 0.01
CA SER A 278 16.41 17.64 -1.19
C SER A 278 15.69 18.97 -0.91
N ILE A 279 15.32 19.24 0.35
CA ILE A 279 14.46 20.37 0.74
C ILE A 279 15.27 21.38 1.56
N ASP A 280 15.30 22.64 1.11
CA ASP A 280 15.84 23.77 1.88
C ASP A 280 14.81 24.31 2.90
N ASN A 281 14.34 23.48 3.84
CA ASN A 281 13.45 23.91 4.93
C ASN A 281 14.03 23.56 6.31
N GLN A 282 14.65 24.54 6.96
CA GLN A 282 15.32 24.35 8.25
C GLN A 282 14.38 23.82 9.34
N VAL A 283 13.13 24.25 9.40
CA VAL A 283 12.19 23.82 10.46
C VAL A 283 11.94 22.31 10.38
N GLN A 284 11.69 21.78 9.17
CA GLN A 284 11.46 20.36 8.98
C GLN A 284 12.71 19.51 9.21
N LEU A 285 13.89 20.05 8.89
CA LEU A 285 15.16 19.39 9.23
C LEU A 285 15.33 19.27 10.74
N LEU A 286 15.04 20.33 11.51
CA LEU A 286 15.05 20.26 12.98
C LEU A 286 14.01 19.27 13.53
N GLU A 287 12.78 19.30 13.02
CA GLU A 287 11.74 18.33 13.44
C GLU A 287 12.14 16.89 13.15
N PHE A 288 12.82 16.64 12.04
CA PHE A 288 13.33 15.32 11.70
C PHE A 288 14.54 14.92 12.54
N ASP A 289 15.46 15.84 12.83
CA ASP A 289 16.56 15.62 13.78
C ASP A 289 16.02 15.21 15.16
N CYS A 290 14.97 15.89 15.65
CA CYS A 290 14.29 15.52 16.88
C CYS A 290 13.65 14.12 16.81
N LEU A 291 12.99 13.78 15.69
CA LEU A 291 12.39 12.47 15.47
C LEU A 291 13.45 11.37 15.50
N LEU A 292 14.57 11.56 14.81
CA LEU A 292 15.70 10.63 14.79
C LEU A 292 16.24 10.41 16.21
N TRP A 293 16.45 11.49 16.97
CA TRP A 293 16.94 11.38 18.34
C TRP A 293 15.99 10.59 19.25
N LEU A 294 14.68 10.86 19.17
CA LEU A 294 13.66 10.11 19.91
C LEU A 294 13.63 8.63 19.51
N PHE A 295 13.75 8.34 18.22
CA PHE A 295 13.75 6.97 17.70
C PHE A 295 14.96 6.18 18.19
N ILE A 296 16.16 6.76 18.10
CA ILE A 296 17.40 6.16 18.59
C ILE A 296 17.31 5.92 20.11
N ARG A 297 16.80 6.90 20.87
CA ARG A 297 16.60 6.75 22.32
C ARG A 297 15.65 5.61 22.65
N ARG A 298 14.57 5.44 21.89
CA ARG A 298 13.61 4.34 22.07
C ARG A 298 14.25 2.99 21.76
N LEU A 299 15.02 2.88 20.67
CA LEU A 299 15.74 1.65 20.31
C LEU A 299 16.74 1.21 21.38
N LYS A 300 17.40 2.14 22.07
CA LYS A 300 18.32 1.80 23.17
C LYS A 300 17.64 1.01 24.28
N ASN A 301 16.34 1.21 24.49
CA ASN A 301 15.57 0.50 25.52
C ASN A 301 15.04 -0.87 25.04
N GLU A 302 15.13 -1.19 23.75
CA GLU A 302 14.56 -2.38 23.09
C GLU A 302 15.66 -3.18 22.36
N THR A 303 16.55 -3.79 23.13
CA THR A 303 17.82 -4.37 22.64
C THR A 303 17.65 -5.51 21.63
N THR A 304 16.55 -6.26 21.68
CA THR A 304 16.27 -7.38 20.78
C THR A 304 16.07 -6.91 19.33
N ILE A 305 15.26 -5.87 19.14
CA ILE A 305 14.87 -5.33 17.83
C ILE A 305 15.88 -4.29 17.32
N ALA A 306 16.60 -3.62 18.23
CA ALA A 306 17.68 -2.70 17.86
C ALA A 306 18.65 -3.36 16.87
N SER A 307 18.93 -4.65 17.05
CA SER A 307 19.85 -5.39 16.18
C SER A 307 19.38 -5.61 14.74
N SER A 308 18.08 -5.79 14.50
CA SER A 308 17.52 -5.99 13.17
C SER A 308 17.29 -4.67 12.43
N ILE A 309 17.10 -3.58 13.19
CA ILE A 309 16.85 -2.24 12.66
C ILE A 309 18.14 -1.43 12.49
N ALA A 310 19.21 -1.78 13.21
CA ALA A 310 20.47 -1.03 13.25
C ALA A 310 21.01 -0.67 11.86
N ASP A 311 21.04 -1.64 10.93
CA ASP A 311 21.57 -1.42 9.57
C ASP A 311 20.70 -0.44 8.75
N ASN A 312 19.38 -0.50 8.92
CA ASN A 312 18.44 0.42 8.27
C ASN A 312 18.59 1.83 8.84
N VAL A 313 18.76 1.96 10.15
CA VAL A 313 18.97 3.26 10.82
C VAL A 313 20.32 3.85 10.46
N LEU A 314 21.39 3.06 10.49
CA LEU A 314 22.74 3.46 10.07
C LEU A 314 22.75 3.93 8.62
N SER A 315 22.17 3.15 7.70
CA SER A 315 22.11 3.54 6.28
C SER A 315 21.28 4.81 6.06
N THR A 316 20.20 5.00 6.83
CA THR A 316 19.41 6.24 6.81
C THR A 316 20.24 7.42 7.28
N LEU A 317 20.94 7.29 8.41
CA LEU A 317 21.75 8.34 9.00
C LEU A 317 22.93 8.72 8.09
N MET A 318 23.64 7.74 7.53
CA MET A 318 24.73 7.99 6.60
C MET A 318 24.24 8.75 5.37
N LYS A 319 23.16 8.29 4.73
CA LYS A 319 22.61 8.95 3.54
C LYS A 319 21.98 10.32 3.85
N TYR A 320 21.38 10.48 5.03
CA TYR A 320 20.86 11.78 5.47
C TYR A 320 22.01 12.79 5.61
N GLN A 321 23.12 12.38 6.24
CA GLN A 321 24.30 13.22 6.43
C GLN A 321 25.06 13.54 5.13
N GLU A 322 25.23 12.56 4.24
CA GLU A 322 25.89 12.77 2.94
C GLU A 322 25.19 13.84 2.08
N ASN A 323 23.86 13.95 2.20
CA ASN A 323 23.05 14.83 1.37
C ASN A 323 22.73 16.18 2.06
N LEU A 324 23.17 16.41 3.29
CA LEU A 324 23.03 17.70 3.98
C LEU A 324 24.13 18.68 3.56
N LYS A 325 23.78 19.95 3.33
CA LYS A 325 24.80 20.99 3.13
C LYS A 325 25.56 21.24 4.44
N PRO A 326 26.85 21.63 4.41
CA PRO A 326 27.61 21.92 5.63
C PRO A 326 26.89 22.98 6.49
N ASN A 327 26.80 22.71 7.81
CA ASN A 327 26.15 23.53 8.86
C ASN A 327 24.61 23.45 8.97
N GLN A 328 23.92 22.48 8.33
CA GLN A 328 22.45 22.37 8.42
C GLN A 328 21.92 21.38 9.47
N SER A 329 22.71 20.41 9.94
CA SER A 329 22.26 19.46 10.98
C SER A 329 22.67 19.89 12.38
N SER A 330 21.72 19.80 13.32
CA SER A 330 21.95 20.05 14.75
C SER A 330 22.58 18.86 15.50
N LEU A 331 22.63 17.70 14.86
CA LEU A 331 23.10 16.44 15.44
C LEU A 331 24.61 16.23 15.26
N ASP A 332 25.34 16.05 16.36
CA ASP A 332 26.77 15.73 16.36
C ASP A 332 27.03 14.26 15.99
N ILE A 333 27.80 14.04 14.91
CA ILE A 333 28.14 12.73 14.31
C ILE A 333 28.77 11.79 15.34
N LYS A 334 29.55 12.33 16.30
CA LYS A 334 30.21 11.53 17.34
C LYS A 334 29.22 10.96 18.34
N GLN A 335 28.15 11.69 18.67
CA GLN A 335 27.12 11.22 19.60
C GLN A 335 26.27 10.13 18.98
N ILE A 336 25.90 10.25 17.70
CA ILE A 336 25.12 9.23 16.98
C ILE A 336 25.92 7.94 16.82
N LYS A 337 27.18 8.02 16.35
CA LYS A 337 28.07 6.84 16.27
C LYS A 337 28.25 6.19 17.64
N HIS A 338 28.51 6.97 18.69
CA HIS A 338 28.61 6.44 20.04
C HIS A 338 27.31 5.77 20.52
N ILE A 339 26.12 6.24 20.14
CA ILE A 339 24.85 5.61 20.55
C ILE A 339 24.58 4.33 19.75
N VAL A 340 24.85 4.33 18.45
CA VAL A 340 24.75 3.12 17.61
C VAL A 340 25.79 2.09 18.07
N ASP A 341 27.03 2.51 18.30
CA ASP A 341 28.10 1.70 18.87
C ASP A 341 27.72 1.18 20.27
N CYS A 342 27.08 1.99 21.12
CA CYS A 342 26.55 1.51 22.40
C CYS A 342 25.46 0.43 22.23
N SER A 343 24.66 0.49 21.15
CA SER A 343 23.63 -0.52 20.86
C SER A 343 24.22 -1.82 20.29
N THR A 344 25.31 -1.76 19.52
CA THR A 344 26.11 -2.91 19.10
C THR A 344 26.97 -3.47 20.25
N ILE A 345 27.49 -2.62 21.14
CA ILE A 345 28.22 -2.99 22.36
C ILE A 345 27.27 -3.66 23.36
N ALA A 346 26.01 -3.22 23.48
CA ALA A 346 25.00 -3.91 24.29
C ALA A 346 24.80 -5.38 23.84
N LYS A 347 24.93 -5.65 22.53
CA LYS A 347 24.92 -7.00 21.94
C LYS A 347 26.10 -7.86 22.44
N ASN A 348 27.28 -7.26 22.57
CA ASN A 348 28.47 -7.95 23.09
C ASN A 348 28.38 -8.18 24.60
N ILE A 349 27.78 -7.25 25.36
CA ILE A 349 27.60 -7.40 26.81
C ILE A 349 26.51 -8.46 27.13
N SER A 350 25.42 -8.52 26.36
CA SER A 350 24.39 -9.57 26.54
C SER A 350 24.84 -10.97 26.13
N LEU A 351 25.84 -11.08 25.24
CA LEU A 351 26.48 -12.35 24.89
C LEU A 351 27.54 -12.77 25.93
N LEU A 352 28.09 -11.82 26.68
CA LEU A 352 29.04 -12.07 27.77
C LEU A 352 28.36 -12.42 29.10
N SER A 353 27.07 -12.10 29.30
CA SER A 353 26.30 -12.49 30.49
C SER A 353 25.82 -13.95 30.51
N CYS A 354 26.22 -14.78 29.54
CA CYS A 354 26.05 -16.24 29.58
C CYS A 354 27.35 -17.01 29.91
N PHE A 355 28.43 -16.28 30.24
CA PHE A 355 29.66 -16.84 30.80
C PHE A 355 30.11 -15.98 31.97
N CYS A 356 29.36 -16.03 33.08
CA CYS A 356 29.85 -15.87 34.45
C CYS A 356 28.72 -16.23 35.42
#